data_AF-A0A075HZK2-F1
#
_entry.id   AF-A0A075HZK2-F1
#
_cell.length_a   1.000
_cell.length_b   1.000
_cell.length_c   1.000
_cell.angle_alpha   90.00
_cell.angle_beta   90.00
_cell.angle_gamma   90.00
#
_symmetry.space_group_name_H-M   'P 1'
#
loop_
_entity.id
_entity.type
_entity.pdbx_description
1 polymer ?
#
loop_
_entity_poly.entity_id
_entity_poly.type
_entity_poly.pdbx_seq_one_letter_code
_entity_poly.pdbx_strand_id
1 'polypeptide(L)'
;MPSCRICNKPLIWKQPYKKGDRPVEKDGSIHNCSKLRKENEDLKCVICDGSVGCPNCEFIEDCNPQDVSPLCICKKCEQLEDPFTSYKKAVVEKFPMLNIKI
;
A
#
# COMPACT_ATOMS: atom_id res chain seq x y z
N MET A 1 -25.27 7.11 19.32
CA MET A 1 -25.03 7.74 18.01
C MET A 1 -24.00 6.90 17.28
N PRO A 2 -24.25 6.37 16.08
CA PRO A 2 -23.24 5.58 15.39
C PRO A 2 -22.03 6.46 15.06
N SER A 3 -20.84 5.88 15.09
CA SER A 3 -19.61 6.56 14.68
C SER A 3 -18.75 5.62 13.87
N CYS A 4 -17.94 6.19 12.98
CA CYS A 4 -16.89 5.44 12.31
C CYS A 4 -15.84 4.99 13.34
N ARG A 5 -15.54 3.69 13.41
CA ARG A 5 -14.55 3.14 14.35
C ARG A 5 -13.11 3.59 14.06
N ILE A 6 -12.84 4.06 12.83
CA ILE A 6 -11.49 4.43 12.36
C ILE A 6 -11.19 5.90 12.62
N CYS A 7 -12.10 6.80 12.25
CA CYS A 7 -11.90 8.24 12.41
C CYS A 7 -12.69 8.86 13.56
N ASN A 8 -13.45 8.06 14.31
CA ASN A 8 -14.36 8.50 15.38
C ASN A 8 -15.41 9.53 14.94
N LYS A 9 -15.59 9.73 13.63
CA LYS A 9 -16.57 10.67 13.08
C LYS A 9 -17.99 10.20 13.40
N PRO A 10 -18.86 11.06 13.94
CA PRO A 10 -20.27 10.74 14.16
C PRO A 10 -20.99 10.55 12.82
N LEU A 11 -21.81 9.52 12.74
CA LEU A 11 -22.65 9.17 11.59
C LEU A 11 -24.13 9.17 12.00
N ILE A 12 -25.02 9.05 11.03
CA ILE A 12 -26.47 8.99 11.25
C ILE A 12 -27.09 7.76 10.59
N TRP A 13 -28.15 7.22 11.21
CA TRP A 13 -29.01 6.22 10.59
C TRP A 13 -30.10 6.93 9.78
N LYS A 14 -30.23 6.61 8.49
CA LYS A 14 -31.33 7.12 7.67
C LYS A 14 -32.58 6.29 7.96
N GLN A 15 -33.64 6.91 8.49
CA GLN A 15 -34.90 6.23 8.72
C GLN A 15 -35.79 6.26 7.45
N PRO A 16 -36.52 5.17 7.15
CA PRO A 16 -36.46 3.88 7.83
C PRO A 16 -35.18 3.11 7.46
N TYR A 17 -34.52 2.47 8.44
CA TYR A 17 -33.36 1.61 8.20
C TYR A 17 -33.74 0.14 8.31
N LYS A 18 -33.02 -0.72 7.58
CA LYS A 18 -33.15 -2.17 7.58
C LYS A 18 -31.92 -2.83 8.21
N LYS A 19 -32.07 -4.06 8.67
CA LYS A 19 -30.95 -4.88 9.13
C LYS A 19 -29.96 -5.06 7.98
N GLY A 20 -28.73 -4.57 8.16
CA GLY A 20 -27.67 -4.59 7.13
C GLY A 20 -27.34 -3.22 6.55
N ASP A 21 -28.17 -2.19 6.77
CA ASP A 21 -27.85 -0.83 6.38
C ASP A 21 -26.61 -0.32 7.14
N ARG A 22 -25.89 0.62 6.54
CA ARG A 22 -24.73 1.27 7.14
C ARG A 22 -25.08 2.71 7.53
N PRO A 23 -24.58 3.22 8.67
CA PRO A 23 -24.68 4.64 9.00
C PRO A 23 -24.01 5.49 7.91
N VAL A 24 -24.63 6.63 7.61
CA VAL A 24 -24.21 7.57 6.57
C VAL A 24 -23.79 8.91 7.16
N GLU A 25 -23.23 9.76 6.32
CA GLU A 25 -22.96 11.16 6.65
C GLU A 25 -24.26 11.94 6.85
N LYS A 26 -24.16 13.15 7.41
CA LYS A 26 -25.33 14.02 7.67
C LYS A 26 -26.12 14.38 6.40
N ASP A 27 -25.43 14.45 5.26
CA ASP A 27 -26.00 14.70 3.94
C ASP A 27 -26.60 13.44 3.28
N GLY A 28 -26.49 12.28 3.94
CA GLY A 28 -26.95 10.99 3.44
C GLY A 28 -25.97 10.26 2.54
N SER A 29 -24.78 10.80 2.30
CA SER A 29 -23.72 10.14 1.51
C SER A 29 -23.05 9.01 2.29
N ILE A 30 -22.52 8.02 1.55
CA ILE A 30 -21.75 6.91 2.15
C ILE A 30 -20.48 7.49 2.79
N HIS A 31 -20.25 7.18 4.06
CA HIS A 31 -19.03 7.59 4.76
C HIS A 31 -17.80 6.92 4.14
N ASN A 32 -16.98 7.70 3.45
CA ASN A 32 -15.68 7.28 2.93
C ASN A 32 -14.59 7.75 3.90
N CYS A 33 -14.09 6.83 4.74
CA CYS A 33 -13.10 7.16 5.75
C CYS A 33 -11.74 7.42 5.10
N SER A 34 -11.33 8.68 4.99
CA SER A 34 -10.03 9.07 4.44
C SER A 34 -8.85 8.51 5.24
N LYS A 35 -9.00 8.23 6.55
CA LYS A 35 -7.97 7.53 7.35
C LYS A 35 -7.76 6.06 6.96
N LEU A 36 -8.67 5.47 6.18
CA LEU A 36 -8.47 4.14 5.59
C LEU A 36 -7.54 4.22 4.37
N ARG A 37 -7.50 5.38 3.70
CA ARG A 37 -6.53 5.68 2.65
C ARG A 37 -5.26 6.21 3.32
N LYS A 38 -4.55 5.34 4.04
CA LYS A 38 -3.09 5.49 3.99
C LYS A 38 -2.76 5.27 2.52
N GLU A 39 -2.40 6.33 1.82
CA GLU A 39 -1.69 6.17 0.56
C GLU A 39 -0.48 5.29 0.91
N ASN A 40 -0.55 4.02 0.54
CA ASN A 40 0.61 3.15 0.67
C ASN A 40 1.63 3.72 -0.30
N GLU A 41 2.72 4.23 0.25
CA GLU A 41 3.86 4.59 -0.58
C GLU A 41 4.32 3.29 -1.26
N ASP A 42 4.12 3.22 -2.57
CA ASP A 42 4.64 2.13 -3.38
C ASP A 42 6.15 2.01 -3.15
N LEU A 43 6.62 0.77 -2.99
CA LEU A 43 8.05 0.51 -2.95
C LEU A 43 8.66 0.84 -4.30
N LYS A 44 9.96 1.12 -4.31
CA LYS A 44 10.68 1.39 -5.57
C LYS A 44 11.46 0.18 -5.99
N CYS A 45 11.46 -0.08 -7.30
CA CYS A 45 12.31 -1.08 -7.90
C CYS A 45 13.76 -0.64 -7.74
N VAL A 46 14.62 -1.49 -7.16
CA VAL A 46 16.03 -1.15 -6.99
C VAL A 46 16.72 -0.94 -8.33
N ILE A 47 16.27 -1.58 -9.41
CA ILE A 47 16.87 -1.47 -10.74
C ILE A 47 16.43 -0.19 -11.48
N CYS A 48 15.13 0.13 -11.49
CA CYS A 48 14.59 1.19 -12.35
C CYS A 48 13.81 2.30 -11.62
N ASP A 49 13.73 2.25 -10.30
CA ASP A 49 12.96 3.16 -9.44
C ASP A 49 11.46 3.25 -9.71
N GLY A 50 10.93 2.43 -10.62
CA GLY A 50 9.50 2.31 -10.86
C GLY A 50 8.75 1.73 -9.65
N SER A 51 7.46 2.06 -9.54
CA SER A 51 6.59 1.56 -8.48
C SER A 51 6.53 0.03 -8.44
N VAL A 52 6.63 -0.52 -7.24
CA VAL A 52 6.54 -1.94 -6.90
C VAL A 52 5.56 -2.10 -5.76
N GLY A 53 4.70 -3.11 -5.88
CA GLY A 53 3.60 -3.34 -4.96
C GLY A 53 2.26 -3.00 -5.59
N CYS A 54 1.19 -3.37 -4.89
CA CYS A 54 -0.17 -3.03 -5.26
C CYS A 54 -0.71 -2.02 -4.24
N PRO A 55 -1.16 -0.83 -4.66
CA PRO A 55 -1.75 0.15 -3.74
C PRO A 55 -3.04 -0.36 -3.09
N ASN A 56 -3.67 -1.39 -3.69
CA ASN A 56 -4.87 -2.07 -3.21
C ASN A 56 -4.58 -3.52 -2.81
N CYS A 57 -3.40 -3.81 -2.25
CA CYS A 57 -3.08 -5.17 -1.79
C CYS A 57 -4.10 -5.62 -0.73
N GLU A 58 -4.79 -6.74 -0.96
CA GLU A 58 -5.76 -7.29 0.00
C GLU A 58 -5.11 -7.80 1.29
N PHE A 59 -3.80 -8.07 1.26
CA PHE A 59 -2.99 -8.49 2.40
C PHE A 59 -2.25 -7.34 3.09
N ILE A 60 -2.59 -6.08 2.81
CA ILE A 60 -1.86 -4.92 3.35
C ILE A 60 -1.84 -4.85 4.88
N GLU A 61 -2.90 -5.37 5.53
CA GLU A 61 -2.97 -5.42 7.01
C GLU A 61 -1.94 -6.40 7.59
N ASP A 62 -1.55 -7.43 6.84
CA ASP A 62 -0.57 -8.44 7.23
C ASP A 62 0.83 -8.20 6.64
N CYS A 63 0.92 -7.42 5.57
CA CYS A 63 2.14 -7.15 4.82
C CYS A 63 2.21 -5.66 4.48
N ASN A 64 2.64 -4.86 5.45
CA ASN A 64 2.91 -3.45 5.27
C ASN A 64 4.14 -3.28 4.36
N PRO A 65 4.03 -2.64 3.17
CA PRO A 65 5.13 -2.47 2.23
C PRO A 65 6.31 -1.72 2.85
N GLN A 66 6.06 -0.86 3.84
CA GLN A 66 7.13 -0.14 4.53
C GLN A 66 7.95 -1.01 5.49
N ASP A 67 7.41 -2.16 5.90
CA ASP A 67 8.08 -3.10 6.80
C ASP A 67 8.79 -4.24 6.04
N VAL A 68 8.61 -4.34 4.72
CA VAL A 68 9.37 -5.28 3.88
C VAL A 68 10.67 -4.65 3.39
N SER A 69 11.58 -5.48 2.88
CA SER A 69 12.86 -5.01 2.34
C SER A 69 12.63 -3.95 1.25
N PRO A 70 13.30 -2.78 1.31
CA PRO A 70 13.20 -1.76 0.27
C PRO A 70 13.90 -2.16 -1.04
N LEU A 71 14.61 -3.30 -1.05
CA LEU A 71 15.34 -3.82 -2.22
C LEU A 71 14.41 -4.66 -3.12
N CYS A 72 13.25 -4.13 -3.47
CA CYS A 72 12.30 -4.84 -4.34
C CYS A 72 12.67 -4.74 -5.82
N ILE A 73 12.15 -5.66 -6.63
CA ILE A 73 12.25 -5.65 -8.10
C ILE A 73 10.85 -5.66 -8.72
N CYS A 74 10.62 -4.89 -9.78
CA CYS A 74 9.34 -4.88 -10.48
C CYS A 74 9.24 -6.05 -11.48
N LYS A 75 8.00 -6.44 -11.86
CA LYS A 75 7.76 -7.56 -12.80
C LYS A 75 8.49 -7.40 -14.14
N LYS A 76 8.62 -6.16 -14.63
CA LYS A 76 9.33 -5.89 -15.89
C LYS A 76 10.83 -6.21 -15.78
N CYS A 77 11.45 -5.82 -14.66
CA CYS A 77 12.86 -6.09 -14.42
C CYS A 77 13.13 -7.57 -14.06
N GLU A 78 12.15 -8.27 -13.48
CA GLU A 78 12.21 -9.73 -13.29
C GLU A 78 12.25 -10.49 -14.63
N GLN A 79 11.73 -9.92 -15.71
CA GLN A 79 11.69 -10.53 -17.04
C GLN A 79 12.92 -10.20 -17.91
N LEU A 80 13.94 -9.55 -17.36
CA LEU A 80 15.21 -9.35 -18.06
C LEU A 80 15.91 -10.69 -18.33
N GLU A 81 16.83 -10.72 -19.28
CA GLU A 81 17.59 -11.92 -19.63
C GLU A 81 18.40 -12.46 -18.43
N ASP A 82 19.01 -11.56 -17.64
CA ASP A 82 19.65 -11.87 -16.36
C ASP A 82 19.23 -10.88 -15.26
N PRO A 83 18.09 -11.14 -14.60
CA PRO A 83 17.54 -10.27 -13.56
C PRO A 83 18.43 -10.21 -12.32
N PHE A 84 19.12 -11.33 -12.00
CA PHE A 84 19.92 -11.44 -10.78
C PHE A 84 21.20 -10.61 -10.87
N THR A 85 21.91 -10.67 -12.00
CA THR A 85 23.08 -9.82 -12.21
C THR A 85 22.70 -8.35 -12.26
N SER A 86 21.59 -8.02 -12.92
CA SER A 86 21.08 -6.64 -12.99
C SER A 86 20.72 -6.11 -11.59
N TYR A 87 20.08 -6.95 -10.77
CA TYR A 87 19.76 -6.65 -9.38
C TYR A 87 21.01 -6.42 -8.54
N LYS A 88 21.99 -7.33 -8.59
CA LYS A 88 23.26 -7.20 -7.83
C LYS A 88 23.98 -5.89 -8.15
N LYS A 89 24.11 -5.57 -9.45
CA LYS A 89 24.73 -4.31 -9.90
C LYS A 89 24.00 -3.10 -9.31
N ALA A 90 22.68 -3.06 -9.44
CA ALA A 90 21.87 -1.96 -8.91
C ALA A 90 21.99 -1.82 -7.38
N VAL A 91 22.03 -2.93 -6.63
CA VAL A 91 22.19 -2.87 -5.18
C VAL A 91 23.58 -2.34 -4.80
N VAL A 92 24.66 -2.77 -5.46
CA VAL A 92 26.01 -2.25 -5.15
C VAL A 92 26.16 -0.79 -5.52
N GLU A 93 25.60 -0.37 -6.66
CA GLU A 93 25.63 1.02 -7.09
C GLU A 93 24.84 1.94 -6.13
N LYS A 94 23.64 1.51 -5.71
CA LYS A 94 22.76 2.32 -4.84
C LYS A 94 23.13 2.25 -3.36
N PHE A 95 23.74 1.15 -2.94
CA PHE A 95 24.08 0.89 -1.53
C PHE A 95 25.55 0.48 -1.38
N PRO A 96 26.50 1.38 -1.70
CA PRO A 96 27.94 1.07 -1.65
C PRO A 96 28.42 0.67 -0.24
N MET A 97 27.70 1.07 0.80
CA MET A 97 27.99 0.73 2.20
C MET A 97 27.77 -0.76 2.54
N LEU A 98 26.97 -1.49 1.74
CA LEU A 98 26.65 -2.90 2.03
C LEU A 98 27.82 -3.86 1.74
N ASN A 99 28.93 -3.36 1.17
CA ASN A 99 30.16 -4.11 0.88
C ASN A 99 29.92 -5.49 0.24
N ILE A 100 28.97 -5.55 -0.69
CA ILE A 100 28.60 -6.78 -1.38
C ILE A 100 29.66 -7.07 -2.42
N LYS A 101 30.39 -8.18 -2.27
CA LYS A 101 31.32 -8.68 -3.28
C LYS A 101 30.50 -9.32 -4.42
N ILE A 102 30.55 -8.73 -5.61
CA ILE A 102 29.92 -9.28 -6.83
C ILE A 102 30.89 -10.23 -7.50
#